data_AF-A0A3N9VBL7-F1
#
_entry.id   AF-A0A3N9VBL7-F1
#
_cell.length_a   1.000
_cell.length_b   1.000
_cell.length_c   1.000
_cell.angle_alpha   90.00
_cell.angle_beta   90.00
_cell.angle_gamma   90.00
#
_symmetry.space_group_name_H-M   'P 1'
#
loop_
_entity.id
_entity.type
_entity.pdbx_description
1 polymer ?
#
loop_
_entity_poly.entity_id
_entity_poly.type
_entity_poly.pdbx_seq_one_letter_code
_entity_poly.pdbx_strand_id
1 'polypeptide(L)'
;MDTRPLKAGMTPLFLPVPPMFERCLGYKGEGRFVVFFWEHFDELCFRDDFLNSGTLDSASWLLFMQHPFVRRHVSSFDFGSADFPARHWLLLDRDARRFFVGDRETVESFLDATGCPATKIAGMPGRETTITLDEFISMAGNIEEVLGQELYPAEMMKRLQEQQAVCSELREWLKRLGH
;
A
#
# COMPACT_ATOMS: atom_id res chain seq x y z
N MET A 1 9.74 -19.83 -6.44
CA MET A 1 9.90 -18.40 -6.78
C MET A 1 8.77 -18.05 -7.73
N ASP A 2 7.88 -17.15 -7.32
CA ASP A 2 6.78 -16.73 -8.19
C ASP A 2 7.31 -15.81 -9.29
N THR A 3 7.12 -16.21 -10.54
CA THR A 3 7.64 -15.47 -11.70
C THR A 3 6.56 -14.62 -12.37
N ARG A 4 5.33 -14.57 -11.83
CA ARG A 4 4.23 -13.81 -12.44
C ARG A 4 4.57 -12.32 -12.65
N PRO A 5 5.16 -11.60 -11.68
CA PRO A 5 5.57 -10.20 -11.89
C PRO A 5 6.61 -10.04 -13.01
N LEU A 6 7.56 -10.97 -13.11
CA LEU A 6 8.58 -10.97 -14.18
C LEU A 6 7.96 -11.20 -15.56
N LYS A 7 6.99 -12.11 -15.65
CA LYS A 7 6.27 -12.39 -16.90
C LYS A 7 5.38 -11.22 -17.32
N ALA A 8 4.92 -10.41 -16.36
CA ALA A 8 4.20 -9.17 -16.63
C ALA A 8 5.12 -8.04 -17.12
N GLY A 9 6.45 -8.22 -17.11
CA GLY A 9 7.41 -7.19 -17.54
C GLY A 9 7.97 -6.33 -16.41
N MET A 10 7.71 -6.67 -15.14
CA MET A 10 8.24 -5.92 -14.01
C MET A 10 9.71 -6.26 -13.74
N THR A 11 10.47 -5.26 -13.30
CA THR A 11 11.87 -5.41 -12.93
C THR A 11 12.01 -5.79 -11.46
N PRO A 12 12.68 -6.91 -11.11
CA PRO A 12 12.91 -7.27 -9.72
C PRO A 12 13.95 -6.33 -9.09
N LEU A 13 13.70 -5.89 -7.87
CA LEU A 13 14.71 -5.17 -7.10
C LEU A 13 15.43 -6.12 -6.15
N PHE A 14 16.75 -6.13 -6.22
CA PHE A 14 17.62 -6.93 -5.35
C PHE A 14 17.90 -6.21 -4.01
N LEU A 15 16.84 -5.70 -3.38
CA LEU A 15 16.91 -5.21 -2.00
C LEU A 15 16.15 -6.15 -1.05
N PRO A 16 16.65 -6.35 0.18
CA PRO A 16 15.90 -7.05 1.19
C PRO A 16 14.66 -6.24 1.58
N VAL A 17 13.55 -6.93 1.86
CA VAL A 17 12.31 -6.29 2.31
C VAL A 17 12.30 -6.22 3.84
N PRO A 18 12.28 -5.01 4.46
CA PRO A 18 12.26 -4.86 5.91
C PRO A 18 11.06 -5.60 6.51
N PRO A 19 11.21 -6.50 7.51
CA PRO A 19 10.10 -7.30 8.05
C PRO A 19 8.88 -6.48 8.52
N MET A 20 9.10 -5.23 8.89
CA MET A 20 8.11 -4.27 9.35
C MET A 20 7.58 -3.33 8.26
N PHE A 21 8.00 -3.48 6.99
CA PHE A 21 7.80 -2.49 5.93
C PHE A 21 6.34 -2.05 5.76
N GLU A 22 5.43 -3.01 5.60
CA GLU A 22 3.99 -2.75 5.45
C GLU A 22 3.42 -2.02 6.68
N ARG A 23 3.81 -2.46 7.88
CA ARG A 23 3.38 -1.86 9.15
C ARG A 23 3.89 -0.43 9.30
N CYS A 24 5.12 -0.13 8.89
CA CYS A 24 5.65 1.24 8.90
C CYS A 24 4.82 2.17 8.02
N LEU A 25 4.41 1.69 6.85
CA LEU A 25 3.57 2.48 5.94
C LEU A 25 2.12 2.59 6.41
N GLY A 26 1.72 1.85 7.44
CA GLY A 26 0.34 1.80 7.93
C GLY A 26 -0.58 0.90 7.11
N TYR A 27 -0.04 0.07 6.21
CA TYR A 27 -0.84 -0.90 5.46
C TYR A 27 -1.33 -2.02 6.38
N LYS A 28 -2.65 -2.25 6.37
CA LYS A 28 -3.36 -3.25 7.20
C LYS A 28 -4.11 -4.30 6.38
N GLY A 29 -3.90 -4.32 5.06
CA GLY A 29 -4.61 -5.26 4.18
C GLY A 29 -4.01 -6.66 4.20
N GLU A 30 -4.77 -7.60 3.65
CA GLU A 30 -4.43 -9.02 3.59
C GLU A 30 -3.98 -9.46 2.18
N GLY A 31 -3.99 -8.54 1.20
CA GLY A 31 -3.57 -8.84 -0.16
C GLY A 31 -2.12 -9.31 -0.21
N ARG A 32 -1.83 -10.31 -1.03
CA ARG A 32 -0.47 -10.84 -1.20
C ARG A 32 0.40 -9.87 -1.99
N PHE A 33 -0.16 -9.33 -3.07
CA PHE A 33 0.51 -8.37 -3.93
C PHE A 33 0.01 -6.99 -3.58
N VAL A 34 0.91 -6.12 -3.14
CA VAL A 34 0.58 -4.76 -2.73
C VAL A 34 1.49 -3.80 -3.47
N VAL A 35 0.90 -2.83 -4.15
CA VAL A 35 1.64 -1.76 -4.81
C VAL A 35 1.59 -0.48 -3.99
N PHE A 36 2.70 0.25 -3.97
CA PHE A 36 2.87 1.54 -3.32
C PHE A 36 3.29 2.60 -4.34
N PHE A 37 2.63 3.75 -4.34
CA PHE A 37 2.87 4.80 -5.33
C PHE A 37 2.42 6.18 -4.84
N TRP A 38 3.05 7.23 -5.37
CA TRP A 38 2.58 8.61 -5.20
C TRP A 38 1.50 8.92 -6.23
N GLU A 39 0.32 9.33 -5.75
CA GLU A 39 -0.77 9.88 -6.55
C GLU A 39 -0.63 11.42 -6.62
N HIS A 40 -1.46 12.07 -7.45
CA HIS A 40 -1.59 13.54 -7.44
C HIS A 40 -2.04 14.02 -6.05
N PHE A 41 -1.58 15.21 -5.63
CA PHE A 41 -1.91 15.88 -4.36
C PHE A 41 -1.21 15.37 -3.09
N ASP A 42 0.07 15.00 -3.17
CA ASP A 42 0.90 14.70 -1.98
C ASP A 42 0.42 13.50 -1.15
N GLU A 43 -0.25 12.53 -1.79
CA GLU A 43 -0.68 11.31 -1.12
C GLU A 43 0.11 10.11 -1.62
N LEU A 44 0.76 9.42 -0.67
CA LEU A 44 1.27 8.09 -0.89
C LEU A 44 0.12 7.10 -0.72
N CYS A 45 -0.13 6.31 -1.74
CA CYS A 45 -1.26 5.39 -1.82
C CYS A 45 -0.79 3.94 -1.93
N PHE A 46 -1.71 3.03 -1.63
CA PHE A 46 -1.58 1.62 -1.98
C PHE A 46 -2.74 1.12 -2.82
N ARG A 47 -2.50 0.03 -3.55
CA ARG A 47 -3.53 -0.88 -4.07
C ARG A 47 -3.08 -2.33 -3.86
N ASP A 48 -3.99 -3.24 -3.54
CA ASP A 48 -3.67 -4.66 -3.42
C ASP A 48 -4.45 -5.56 -4.38
N ASP A 49 -4.11 -6.84 -4.43
CA ASP A 49 -4.76 -7.88 -5.24
C ASP A 49 -6.14 -8.31 -4.72
N PHE A 50 -6.66 -7.67 -3.67
CA PHE A 50 -8.08 -7.71 -3.32
C PHE A 50 -8.80 -6.42 -3.73
N LEU A 51 -8.14 -5.57 -4.54
CA LEU A 51 -8.64 -4.29 -5.02
C LEU A 51 -8.92 -3.28 -3.90
N ASN A 52 -8.36 -3.50 -2.70
CA ASN A 52 -8.39 -2.48 -1.66
C ASN A 52 -7.41 -1.36 -2.03
N SER A 53 -7.76 -0.13 -1.66
CA SER A 53 -6.89 1.02 -1.82
C SER A 53 -7.06 1.99 -0.66
N GLY A 54 -6.07 2.85 -0.46
CA GLY A 54 -6.06 3.84 0.59
C GLY A 54 -4.72 4.57 0.68
N THR A 55 -4.58 5.41 1.68
CA THR A 55 -3.39 6.23 1.93
C THR A 55 -2.44 5.54 2.91
N LEU A 56 -1.18 5.97 2.88
CA LEU A 56 -0.07 5.44 3.67
C LEU A 56 0.71 6.57 4.35
N ASP A 57 1.56 6.18 5.30
CA ASP A 57 2.50 7.09 5.94
C ASP A 57 3.66 7.47 5.01
N SER A 58 3.58 8.66 4.41
CA SER A 58 4.59 9.19 3.50
C SER A 58 5.95 9.40 4.17
N ALA A 59 5.99 9.71 5.47
CA ALA A 59 7.23 9.89 6.21
C ALA A 59 8.07 8.61 6.28
N SER A 60 7.43 7.46 6.55
CA SER A 60 8.08 6.15 6.57
C SER A 60 8.55 5.71 5.18
N TRP A 61 7.79 6.04 4.14
CA TRP A 61 8.22 5.83 2.76
C TRP A 61 9.50 6.60 2.43
N LEU A 62 9.53 7.90 2.74
CA LEU A 62 10.72 8.71 2.51
C LEU A 62 11.92 8.20 3.30
N LEU A 63 11.70 7.78 4.56
CA LEU A 63 12.76 7.18 5.37
C LEU A 63 13.40 5.96 4.68
N PHE A 64 12.57 5.10 4.09
CA PHE A 64 13.03 3.93 3.36
C PHE A 64 13.72 4.30 2.03
N MET A 65 13.05 5.07 1.18
CA MET A 65 13.52 5.39 -0.18
C MET A 65 14.77 6.26 -0.19
N GLN A 66 14.95 7.12 0.81
CA GLN A 66 16.12 8.00 0.91
C GLN A 66 17.33 7.33 1.57
N HIS A 67 17.18 6.14 2.15
CA HIS A 67 18.32 5.45 2.76
C HIS A 67 19.39 5.13 1.70
N PRO A 68 20.68 5.41 1.93
CA PRO A 68 21.73 5.27 0.91
C PRO A 68 21.79 3.90 0.24
N PHE A 69 21.67 2.83 1.03
CA PHE A 69 21.63 1.47 0.50
C PHE A 69 20.45 1.27 -0.46
N VAL A 70 19.23 1.64 -0.03
CA VAL A 70 18.01 1.49 -0.82
C VAL A 70 18.12 2.34 -2.09
N ARG A 71 18.53 3.61 -1.95
CA ARG A 71 18.66 4.58 -3.03
C ARG A 71 19.49 4.07 -4.21
N ARG A 72 20.57 3.30 -3.96
CA ARG A 72 21.39 2.69 -5.02
C ARG A 72 20.62 1.71 -5.91
N HIS A 73 19.60 1.06 -5.37
CA HIS A 73 18.77 0.10 -6.11
C HIS A 73 17.57 0.77 -6.80
N VAL A 74 17.14 1.93 -6.31
CA VAL A 74 15.91 2.59 -6.78
C VAL A 74 16.15 3.84 -7.62
N SER A 75 17.39 4.37 -7.69
CA SER A 75 17.71 5.64 -8.35
C SER A 75 17.47 5.69 -9.86
N SER A 76 17.36 4.54 -10.52
CA SER A 76 17.03 4.45 -11.95
C SER A 76 15.54 4.56 -12.24
N PHE A 77 14.70 4.55 -11.21
CA PHE A 77 13.25 4.60 -11.34
C PHE A 77 12.70 5.88 -10.74
N ASP A 78 11.62 6.37 -11.35
CA ASP A 78 10.90 7.55 -10.93
C ASP A 78 9.65 7.14 -10.13
N PHE A 79 9.78 7.18 -8.81
CA PHE A 79 8.70 6.91 -7.87
C PHE A 79 7.87 8.14 -7.53
N GLY A 80 8.08 9.27 -8.21
CA GLY A 80 7.39 10.51 -7.90
C GLY A 80 7.79 11.12 -6.55
N SER A 81 6.96 12.05 -6.11
CA SER A 81 7.12 12.82 -4.87
C SER A 81 5.78 13.48 -4.51
N ALA A 82 5.77 14.24 -3.42
CA ALA A 82 4.66 15.11 -3.04
C ALA A 82 4.07 15.92 -4.20
N ASP A 83 4.96 16.49 -5.03
CA ASP A 83 4.59 17.42 -6.10
C ASP A 83 4.31 16.74 -7.44
N PHE A 84 4.77 15.50 -7.62
CA PHE A 84 4.77 14.83 -8.92
C PHE A 84 4.32 13.37 -8.80
N PRO A 85 3.34 12.94 -9.60
CA PRO A 85 2.87 11.56 -9.58
C PRO A 85 3.98 10.59 -9.98
N ALA A 86 3.93 9.38 -9.43
CA ALA A 86 4.91 8.33 -9.72
C ALA A 86 4.74 7.78 -11.15
N ARG A 87 5.85 7.73 -11.91
CA ARG A 87 5.87 7.00 -13.20
C ARG A 87 6.02 5.50 -13.01
N HIS A 88 6.73 5.11 -11.95
CA HIS A 88 6.97 3.73 -11.57
C HIS A 88 6.41 3.47 -10.19
N TRP A 89 5.82 2.30 -10.03
CA TRP A 89 5.21 1.87 -8.79
C TRP A 89 6.02 0.74 -8.16
N LEU A 90 6.06 0.68 -6.83
CA LEU A 90 6.77 -0.35 -6.08
C LEU A 90 5.79 -1.46 -5.69
N LEU A 91 5.91 -2.63 -6.30
CA LEU A 91 5.13 -3.81 -5.96
C LEU A 91 5.88 -4.67 -4.95
N LEU A 92 5.19 -5.11 -3.89
CA LEU A 92 5.67 -6.11 -2.94
C LEU A 92 4.91 -7.43 -3.13
N ASP A 93 5.64 -8.52 -3.34
CA ASP A 93 5.14 -9.87 -3.09
C ASP A 93 5.41 -10.21 -1.62
N ARG A 94 4.35 -10.24 -0.80
CA ARG A 94 4.45 -10.47 0.65
C ARG A 94 4.83 -11.90 1.01
N ASP A 95 4.44 -12.89 0.20
CA ASP A 95 4.80 -14.30 0.42
C ASP A 95 6.28 -14.52 0.13
N ALA A 96 6.75 -14.06 -1.03
CA ALA A 96 8.14 -14.22 -1.44
C ALA A 96 9.09 -13.22 -0.78
N ARG A 97 8.54 -12.18 -0.12
CA ARG A 97 9.26 -11.04 0.47
C ARG A 97 10.24 -10.43 -0.51
N ARG A 98 9.71 -9.93 -1.63
CA ARG A 98 10.49 -9.30 -2.72
C ARG A 98 9.79 -8.11 -3.32
N PHE A 99 10.60 -7.13 -3.73
CA PHE A 99 10.14 -5.97 -4.46
C PHE A 99 10.30 -6.13 -5.97
N PHE A 100 9.34 -5.56 -6.67
CA PHE A 100 9.34 -5.40 -8.12
C PHE A 100 8.97 -3.95 -8.46
N VAL A 101 9.40 -3.49 -9.61
CA VAL A 101 9.06 -2.18 -10.15
C VAL A 101 8.44 -2.36 -11.52
N GLY A 102 7.32 -1.70 -11.74
CA GLY A 102 6.68 -1.59 -13.05
C GLY A 102 6.16 -0.18 -13.26
N ASP A 103 5.82 0.15 -14.51
CA ASP A 103 4.97 1.30 -14.77
C ASP A 103 3.54 1.05 -14.27
N ARG A 104 2.76 2.13 -14.23
CA ARG A 104 1.37 2.10 -13.80
C ARG A 104 0.55 1.04 -14.54
N GLU A 105 0.53 1.07 -15.87
CA GLU A 105 -0.33 0.22 -16.69
C GLU A 105 -0.03 -1.27 -16.48
N THR A 106 1.27 -1.60 -16.41
CA THR A 106 1.75 -2.96 -16.17
C THR A 106 1.34 -3.47 -14.80
N VAL A 107 1.47 -2.64 -13.76
CA VAL A 107 1.13 -3.04 -12.39
C VAL A 107 -0.38 -3.11 -12.17
N GLU A 108 -1.15 -2.16 -12.69
CA GLU A 108 -2.62 -2.22 -12.65
C GLU A 108 -3.15 -3.48 -13.35
N SER A 109 -2.72 -3.73 -14.59
CA SER A 109 -3.11 -4.92 -15.34
C SER A 109 -2.72 -6.21 -14.62
N PHE A 110 -1.56 -6.23 -13.96
CA PHE A 110 -1.12 -7.37 -13.16
C PHE A 110 -2.03 -7.59 -11.96
N LEU A 111 -2.31 -6.54 -11.17
CA LEU A 111 -3.17 -6.63 -9.99
C LEU A 111 -4.59 -7.04 -10.35
N ASP A 112 -5.15 -6.54 -11.46
CA ASP A 112 -6.47 -6.93 -11.95
C ASP A 112 -6.50 -8.40 -12.38
N ALA A 113 -5.43 -8.90 -13.01
CA ALA A 113 -5.33 -10.30 -13.44
C ALA A 113 -5.02 -11.28 -12.30
N THR A 114 -4.26 -10.84 -11.28
CA THR A 114 -4.03 -11.61 -10.05
C THR A 114 -5.16 -11.47 -9.05
N GLY A 115 -5.95 -10.41 -9.22
CA GLY A 115 -7.10 -10.08 -8.43
C GLY A 115 -7.91 -11.34 -8.26
N CYS A 116 -8.04 -11.80 -7.02
CA CYS A 116 -9.01 -12.85 -6.78
C CYS A 116 -10.33 -12.29 -7.32
N PRO A 117 -11.05 -12.99 -8.21
CA PRO A 117 -12.43 -12.61 -8.45
C PRO A 117 -13.03 -12.64 -7.07
N ALA A 118 -13.29 -11.45 -6.50
CA ALA A 118 -14.06 -11.28 -5.29
C ALA A 118 -15.16 -12.31 -5.44
N THR A 119 -15.17 -13.29 -4.55
CA THR A 119 -16.15 -14.37 -4.44
C THR A 119 -17.09 -14.31 -5.62
N LYS A 120 -16.99 -15.21 -6.63
CA LYS A 120 -18.20 -15.49 -7.43
C LYS A 120 -19.27 -15.71 -6.36
N ILE A 121 -20.09 -14.69 -6.11
CA ILE A 121 -21.27 -14.80 -5.30
C ILE A 121 -22.05 -15.76 -6.17
N ALA A 122 -21.91 -17.04 -5.84
CA ALA A 122 -22.59 -18.10 -6.51
C ALA A 122 -24.07 -17.81 -6.22
N GLY A 123 -24.71 -17.06 -7.13
CA GLY A 123 -26.12 -16.75 -7.08
C GLY A 123 -26.55 -15.33 -6.75
N MET A 124 -25.91 -14.26 -7.26
CA MET A 124 -26.68 -13.01 -7.50
C MET A 124 -26.59 -12.60 -8.97
N PRO A 125 -27.67 -12.77 -9.76
CA PRO A 125 -27.72 -12.21 -11.10
C PRO A 125 -27.76 -10.69 -10.99
N GLY A 126 -27.11 -10.02 -11.96
CA GLY A 126 -26.96 -8.57 -12.02
C GLY A 126 -28.23 -7.83 -11.62
N ARG A 127 -28.21 -7.27 -10.42
CA ARG A 127 -29.07 -6.15 -10.03
C ARG A 127 -28.17 -4.94 -10.09
N GLU A 128 -28.52 -4.00 -10.97
CA GLU A 128 -28.27 -2.58 -10.68
C GLU A 128 -28.65 -2.39 -9.21
N THR A 129 -27.64 -2.15 -8.37
CA THR A 129 -27.84 -2.08 -6.93
C THR A 129 -28.42 -0.70 -6.66
N THR A 130 -29.71 -0.55 -6.93
CA THR A 130 -30.48 0.61 -6.52
C THR A 130 -30.63 0.52 -5.02
N ILE A 131 -29.62 1.02 -4.30
CA ILE A 131 -29.76 1.30 -2.87
C ILE A 131 -30.93 2.25 -2.70
N THR A 132 -31.82 1.90 -1.79
CA THR A 132 -32.95 2.75 -1.45
C THR A 132 -32.44 3.99 -0.72
N LEU A 133 -33.21 5.08 -0.79
CA LEU A 133 -32.85 6.32 -0.10
C LEU A 133 -32.73 6.10 1.42
N ASP A 134 -33.53 5.20 1.99
CA ASP A 134 -33.47 4.84 3.42
C ASP A 134 -32.20 4.04 3.79
N GLU A 135 -31.73 3.16 2.90
CA GLU A 135 -30.44 2.47 3.07
C GLU A 135 -29.27 3.45 2.98
N PHE A 136 -29.33 4.41 2.04
CA PHE A 136 -28.33 5.47 1.93
C PHE A 136 -28.33 6.38 3.16
N ILE A 137 -29.50 6.77 3.67
CA ILE A 137 -29.63 7.57 4.91
C ILE A 137 -29.13 6.80 6.12
N SER A 138 -29.42 5.50 6.23
CA SER A 138 -28.87 4.67 7.32
C SER A 138 -27.35 4.54 7.25
N MET A 139 -26.79 4.37 6.05
CA MET A 139 -25.34 4.37 5.85
C MET A 139 -24.71 5.72 6.19
N ALA A 140 -25.36 6.83 5.80
CA ALA A 140 -24.91 8.18 6.13
C ALA A 140 -24.99 8.48 7.64
N GLY A 141 -26.03 8.03 8.33
CA GLY A 141 -26.14 8.16 9.79
C GLY A 141 -25.04 7.39 10.53
N ASN A 142 -24.69 6.20 10.06
CA ASN A 142 -23.55 5.44 10.58
C ASN A 142 -22.21 6.14 10.29
N ILE A 143 -22.08 6.86 9.18
CA ILE A 143 -20.89 7.64 8.86
C ILE A 143 -20.72 8.81 9.84
N GLU A 144 -21.79 9.55 10.18
CA GLU A 144 -21.72 10.60 11.20
C GLU A 144 -21.35 10.06 12.58
N GLU A 145 -21.86 8.88 12.96
CA GLU A 145 -21.51 8.23 14.23
C GLU A 145 -20.04 7.77 14.27
N VAL A 146 -19.52 7.25 13.16
CA VAL A 146 -18.10 6.85 13.02
C VAL A 146 -17.16 8.05 12.95
N LEU A 147 -17.57 9.13 12.27
CA LEU A 147 -16.81 10.39 12.21
C LEU A 147 -16.89 11.18 13.53
N GLY A 148 -17.94 10.97 14.32
CA GLY A 148 -18.15 11.56 15.64
C GLY A 148 -17.46 10.83 16.79
N GLN A 149 -16.84 9.67 16.55
CA GLN A 149 -15.96 9.04 17.51
C GLN A 149 -14.63 9.80 17.58
N GLU A 150 -14.59 10.86 18.40
CA GLU A 150 -13.32 11.40 18.87
C GLU A 150 -12.52 10.26 19.54
N LEU A 151 -11.44 9.83 18.89
CA LEU A 151 -10.51 8.89 19.53
C LEU A 151 -10.02 9.53 20.81
N TYR A 152 -10.28 8.89 21.95
CA TYR A 152 -9.81 9.35 23.26
C TYR A 152 -8.30 9.66 23.18
N PRO A 153 -7.82 10.77 23.79
CA PRO A 153 -6.41 11.16 23.73
C PRO A 153 -5.41 10.04 24.08
N ALA A 154 -5.78 9.12 24.97
CA ALA A 154 -4.98 7.95 25.32
C ALA A 154 -4.79 6.97 24.15
N GLU A 155 -5.84 6.70 23.38
CA GLU A 155 -5.78 5.79 22.23
C GLU A 155 -5.00 6.44 21.07
N MET A 156 -5.16 7.76 20.85
CA MET A 156 -4.33 8.50 19.90
C MET A 156 -2.84 8.44 20.27
N MET A 157 -2.51 8.69 21.55
CA MET A 157 -1.14 8.60 22.05
C MET A 157 -0.56 7.20 21.88
N LYS A 158 -1.36 6.16 22.17
CA LYS A 158 -0.94 4.77 21.99
C LYS A 158 -0.62 4.47 20.53
N ARG A 159 -1.50 4.83 19.59
CA ARG A 159 -1.26 4.65 18.15
C ARG A 159 -0.02 5.40 17.67
N LEU A 160 0.19 6.62 18.15
CA LEU A 160 1.38 7.41 17.84
C LEU A 160 2.65 6.71 18.35
N GLN A 161 2.62 6.19 19.58
CA GLN A 161 3.76 5.44 20.15
C GLN A 161 4.06 4.16 19.38
N GLU A 162 3.02 3.40 19.00
CA GLU A 162 3.17 2.18 18.19
C GLU A 162 3.81 2.51 16.83
N GLN A 163 3.34 3.57 16.16
CA GLN A 163 3.91 4.01 14.89
C GLN A 163 5.37 4.46 15.05
N GLN A 164 5.68 5.24 16.10
CA GLN A 164 7.05 5.67 16.39
C GLN A 164 7.99 4.48 16.65
N ALA A 165 7.53 3.46 17.37
CA ALA A 165 8.30 2.26 17.66
C ALA A 165 8.64 1.51 16.35
N VAL A 166 7.65 1.32 15.49
CA VAL A 166 7.80 0.65 14.20
C VAL A 166 8.75 1.42 13.26
N CYS A 167 8.61 2.75 13.17
CA CYS A 167 9.54 3.58 12.39
C CYS A 167 10.97 3.52 12.95
N SER A 168 11.13 3.45 14.27
CA SER A 168 12.44 3.30 14.89
C SER A 168 13.08 1.95 14.58
N GLU A 169 12.27 0.88 14.56
CA GLU A 169 12.70 -0.46 14.14
C GLU A 169 13.21 -0.46 12.69
N LEU A 170 12.49 0.20 11.78
CA LEU A 170 12.92 0.36 10.38
C LEU A 170 14.25 1.12 10.28
N ARG A 171 14.44 2.20 11.05
CA ARG A 171 15.72 2.94 11.08
C ARG A 171 16.88 2.04 11.49
N GLU A 172 16.71 1.29 12.58
CA GLU A 172 17.75 0.39 13.07
C GLU A 172 18.04 -0.76 12.10
N TRP A 173 17.00 -1.28 11.45
CA TRP A 173 17.16 -2.30 10.42
C TRP A 173 17.93 -1.77 9.20
N LEU A 174 17.58 -0.57 8.72
CA LEU A 174 18.26 0.08 7.59
C LEU A 174 19.74 0.37 7.89
N LYS A 175 20.06 0.84 9.11
CA LYS A 175 21.44 1.05 9.56
C LYS A 175 22.31 -0.21 9.44
N ARG A 176 21.72 -1.39 9.67
CA ARG A 176 22.44 -2.67 9.57
C ARG A 176 22.75 -3.09 8.13
N LEU A 177 22.06 -2.54 7.13
CA LEU A 177 22.34 -2.81 5.72
C LEU A 177 23.57 -2.08 5.18
N GLY A 178 24.16 -1.17 5.96
CA GLY A 178 25.37 -0.44 5.62
C GLY A 178 25.11 0.88 4.88
N HIS A 179 26.17 1.67 4.75
CA HIS A 179 26.19 2.98 4.10
C HIS A 179 26.46 2.92 2.60
#